data_AF-A0A661ZLS9-F1
#
_entry.id   AF-A0A661ZLS9-F1
#
_cell.length_a   1.000
_cell.length_b   1.000
_cell.length_c   1.000
_cell.angle_alpha   90.00
_cell.angle_beta   90.00
_cell.angle_gamma   90.00
#
_symmetry.space_group_name_H-M   'P 1'
#
loop_
_entity.id
_entity.type
_entity.pdbx_description
1 polymer ?
#
loop_
_entity_poly.entity_id
_entity_poly.type
_entity_poly.pdbx_seq_one_letter_code
_entity_poly.pdbx_strand_id
1 'polypeptide(L)'
;MKKAFVLLLILLAHLQLSAQLDAVNLKCEYMEDPMGVDMTDPRFFWQLSTDEDGQLQKAYRLIVSSSPELLEQYRGDMFDSGKQRSSQNT
;
A
#
# COMPACT_ATOMS: atom_id res chain seq x y z
N MET A 1 -39.72 -10.18 -15.49
CA MET A 1 -39.58 -10.14 -14.02
C MET A 1 -38.37 -10.95 -13.52
N LYS A 2 -38.31 -12.29 -13.72
CA LYS A 2 -37.16 -13.11 -13.28
C LYS A 2 -35.80 -12.68 -13.83
N LYS A 3 -35.72 -12.30 -15.11
CA LYS A 3 -34.48 -11.82 -15.75
C LYS A 3 -33.96 -10.49 -15.16
N ALA A 4 -34.86 -9.57 -14.83
CA ALA A 4 -34.52 -8.30 -14.19
C ALA A 4 -34.00 -8.51 -12.75
N PHE A 5 -34.58 -9.49 -12.03
CA PHE A 5 -34.13 -9.88 -10.70
C PHE A 5 -32.73 -10.51 -10.71
N VAL A 6 -32.43 -11.37 -11.69
CA VAL A 6 -31.08 -11.95 -11.87
C VAL A 6 -30.05 -10.88 -12.23
N LEU A 7 -30.39 -9.93 -13.10
CA LEU A 7 -29.52 -8.80 -13.43
C LEU A 7 -29.23 -7.91 -12.22
N LEU A 8 -30.23 -7.67 -11.36
CA LEU A 8 -30.05 -6.90 -10.13
C LEU A 8 -29.13 -7.61 -9.13
N LEU A 9 -29.24 -8.93 -8.98
CA LEU A 9 -28.37 -9.73 -8.11
C LEU A 9 -26.90 -9.72 -8.58
N ILE A 10 -26.67 -9.77 -9.89
CA ILE A 10 -25.31 -9.66 -10.45
C ILE A 10 -24.75 -8.26 -10.16
N LEU A 11 -25.54 -7.19 -10.37
CA LEU A 11 -25.11 -5.83 -10.07
C LEU A 11 -24.70 -5.65 -8.59
N LEU A 12 -25.49 -6.21 -7.66
CA LEU A 12 -25.24 -6.15 -6.22
C LEU A 12 -23.98 -6.92 -5.81
N ALA A 13 -23.66 -8.03 -6.49
CA ALA A 13 -22.46 -8.82 -6.24
C ALA A 13 -21.15 -8.10 -6.65
N HIS A 14 -21.24 -7.03 -7.45
CA HIS A 14 -20.10 -6.23 -7.88
C HIS A 14 -19.82 -5.00 -6.99
N LEU A 15 -20.64 -4.73 -5.97
CA LEU A 15 -20.31 -3.71 -4.97
C LEU A 15 -19.23 -4.26 -4.03
N GLN A 16 -17.97 -4.10 -4.41
CA GLN A 16 -16.85 -4.30 -3.49
C GLN A 16 -16.65 -3.02 -2.68
N LEU A 17 -17.00 -3.07 -1.40
CA LEU A 17 -16.59 -2.05 -0.43
C LEU A 17 -15.13 -2.37 -0.05
N SER A 18 -14.18 -1.54 -0.49
CA SER A 18 -12.81 -1.61 0.02
C SER A 18 -12.64 -0.59 1.13
N ALA A 19 -12.25 -1.03 2.33
CA ALA A 19 -11.79 -0.13 3.37
C ALA A 19 -10.59 0.67 2.83
N GLN A 20 -10.65 2.00 2.99
CA GLN A 20 -9.53 2.85 2.67
C GLN A 20 -8.45 2.64 3.75
N LEU A 21 -7.30 2.11 3.33
CA LEU A 21 -6.18 1.80 4.20
C LEU A 21 -4.97 2.55 3.67
N ASP A 22 -4.63 3.66 4.32
CA ASP A 22 -3.55 4.54 3.91
C ASP A 22 -2.28 4.23 4.72
N ALA A 23 -1.13 4.25 4.04
CA ALA A 23 0.17 4.19 4.70
C ALA A 23 0.59 5.61 5.11
N VAL A 24 0.81 5.82 6.41
CA VAL A 24 1.14 7.14 7.00
C VAL A 24 2.38 7.04 7.88
N ASN A 25 2.91 8.19 8.32
CA ASN A 25 4.07 8.25 9.22
C ASN A 25 5.26 7.42 8.72
N LEU A 26 5.62 7.65 7.45
CA LEU A 26 6.66 6.91 6.75
C LEU A 26 8.03 7.27 7.31
N LYS A 27 8.86 6.26 7.59
CA LYS A 27 10.22 6.47 8.08
C LYS A 27 11.21 5.55 7.39
N CYS A 28 12.45 6.02 7.30
CA CYS A 28 13.60 5.23 6.93
C CYS A 28 14.62 5.31 8.08
N GLU A 29 15.09 4.17 8.59
CA GLU A 29 16.01 4.12 9.74
C GLU A 29 15.50 4.95 10.95
N TYR A 30 14.22 4.82 11.28
CA TYR A 30 13.50 5.56 12.34
C TYR A 30 13.41 7.08 12.16
N MET A 31 13.83 7.62 11.02
CA MET A 31 13.82 9.06 10.71
C MET A 31 12.80 9.39 9.63
N GLU A 32 12.19 10.57 9.74
CA GLU A 32 11.37 11.17 8.70
C GLU A 32 12.30 11.96 7.76
N ASP A 33 12.19 11.72 6.46
CA ASP A 33 13.01 12.32 5.40
C ASP A 33 14.52 12.41 5.70
N PRO A 34 15.19 11.30 6.03
CA PRO A 34 16.60 11.33 6.41
C PRO A 34 17.51 11.75 5.24
N MET A 35 18.54 12.51 5.57
CA MET A 35 19.66 12.80 4.67
C MET A 35 20.86 11.93 5.05
N GLY A 36 21.45 11.24 4.08
CA GLY A 36 22.66 10.44 4.28
C GLY A 36 22.42 9.10 4.97
N VAL A 37 21.61 8.22 4.35
CA VAL A 37 21.43 6.84 4.81
C VAL A 37 22.53 5.97 4.23
N ASP A 38 23.51 5.61 5.07
CA ASP A 38 24.67 4.79 4.66
C ASP A 38 24.42 3.27 4.79
N MET A 39 23.25 2.88 5.30
CA MET A 39 22.85 1.48 5.44
C MET A 39 22.52 0.87 4.08
N THR A 40 23.14 -0.26 3.75
CA THR A 40 22.93 -0.94 2.47
C THR A 40 21.56 -1.62 2.35
N ASP A 41 20.94 -1.94 3.48
CA ASP A 41 19.60 -2.52 3.58
C ASP A 41 18.81 -1.73 4.65
N PRO A 42 18.32 -0.54 4.32
CA PRO A 42 17.65 0.33 5.29
C PRO A 42 16.28 -0.23 5.67
N ARG A 43 15.90 -0.04 6.94
CA ARG A 43 14.59 -0.39 7.48
C ARG A 43 13.57 0.68 7.15
N PHE A 44 12.43 0.24 6.66
CA PHE A 44 11.32 1.10 6.31
C PHE A 44 10.16 0.87 7.25
N PHE A 45 9.56 1.95 7.74
CA PHE A 45 8.47 1.91 8.68
C PHE A 45 7.28 2.66 8.11
N TRP A 46 6.10 2.15 8.39
CA TRP A 46 4.85 2.84 8.10
C TRP A 46 3.79 2.46 9.14
N GLN A 47 2.81 3.35 9.29
CA GLN A 47 1.60 3.10 10.06
C GLN A 47 0.43 2.96 9.10
N LEU A 48 -0.59 2.22 9.52
CA LEU A 48 -1.83 2.08 8.75
C LEU A 48 -2.86 3.04 9.34
N SER A 49 -3.45 3.88 8.50
CA SER A 49 -4.56 4.76 8.84
C SER A 49 -5.83 4.26 8.15
N THR A 50 -6.93 4.17 8.90
CA THR A 50 -8.23 3.66 8.44
C THR A 50 -9.32 4.27 9.32
N ASP A 51 -10.48 4.54 8.73
CA ASP A 51 -11.68 4.98 9.46
C ASP A 51 -12.49 3.79 10.02
N GLU A 52 -12.09 2.57 9.68
CA GLU A 52 -12.73 1.32 10.10
C GLU A 52 -11.87 0.52 11.09
N ASP A 53 -12.51 -0.06 12.10
CA ASP A 53 -11.90 -0.96 13.07
C ASP A 53 -11.56 -2.33 12.49
N GLY A 54 -10.56 -2.99 13.08
CA GLY A 54 -10.22 -4.39 12.76
C GLY A 54 -9.54 -4.59 11.40
N GLN A 55 -9.14 -3.51 10.73
CA GLN A 55 -8.40 -3.59 9.48
C GLN A 55 -6.94 -4.00 9.70
N LEU A 56 -6.41 -4.77 8.76
CA LEU A 56 -5.07 -5.34 8.80
C LEU A 56 -4.50 -5.31 7.37
N GLN A 57 -3.20 -5.00 7.21
CA GLN A 57 -2.58 -5.22 5.90
C GLN A 57 -2.36 -6.72 5.66
N LYS A 58 -2.56 -7.15 4.42
CA LYS A 58 -2.25 -8.52 3.96
C LYS A 58 -1.01 -8.59 3.10
N ALA A 59 -0.57 -7.44 2.59
CA ALA A 59 0.59 -7.31 1.73
C ALA A 59 1.04 -5.85 1.68
N TYR A 60 2.32 -5.66 1.35
CA TYR A 60 2.91 -4.35 1.03
C TYR A 60 3.75 -4.43 -0.25
N ARG A 61 4.14 -3.26 -0.76
CA ARG A 61 5.19 -3.09 -1.78
C ARG A 61 5.92 -1.79 -1.49
N LEU A 62 7.24 -1.86 -1.36
CA LEU A 62 8.11 -0.70 -1.22
C LEU A 62 8.71 -0.38 -2.57
N ILE A 63 8.62 0.89 -2.97
CA ILE A 63 9.17 1.41 -4.22
C ILE A 63 10.09 2.57 -3.86
N VAL A 64 11.36 2.47 -4.26
CA VAL A 64 12.35 3.54 -4.09
C VAL A 64 12.81 3.96 -5.47
N SER A 65 12.67 5.25 -5.75
CA SER A 65 13.01 5.85 -7.04
C SER A 65 14.05 6.94 -6.86
N SER A 66 14.91 7.12 -7.86
CA SER A 66 15.90 8.20 -7.87
C SER A 66 15.28 9.59 -8.12
N SER A 67 14.02 9.64 -8.59
CA SER A 67 13.28 10.89 -8.80
C SER A 67 11.78 10.75 -8.53
N PRO A 68 11.08 11.86 -8.18
CA PRO A 68 9.63 11.86 -8.00
C PRO A 68 8.86 11.43 -9.26
N GLU A 69 9.31 11.81 -10.45
CA GLU A 69 8.63 11.51 -11.72
C GLU A 69 8.60 10.01 -12.02
N LEU A 70 9.65 9.28 -11.62
CA LEU A 70 9.69 7.82 -11.71
C LEU A 70 8.77 7.16 -10.67
N LEU A 71 8.70 7.74 -9.46
CA LEU A 71 7.85 7.24 -8.39
C LEU A 71 6.35 7.40 -8.73
N GLU A 72 5.95 8.53 -9.33
CA GLU A 72 4.59 8.77 -9.83
C GLU A 72 4.16 7.73 -10.89
N GLN A 73 5.12 7.14 -11.60
CA GLN A 73 4.90 6.06 -12.57
C GLN A 73 4.99 4.66 -11.93
N TYR A 74 5.09 4.56 -10.60
CA TYR A 74 5.31 3.32 -9.85
C TYR A 74 6.56 2.54 -10.30
N ARG A 75 7.62 3.26 -10.69
CA ARG A 75 8.88 2.67 -11.16
C ARG A 75 10.01 2.87 -10.14
N GLY A 76 10.39 1.80 -9.46
CA GLY A 76 11.53 1.79 -8.54
C GLY A 76 12.82 1.40 -9.24
N ASP A 77 13.53 2.37 -9.82
CA ASP A 77 14.82 2.14 -10.48
C ASP A 77 15.97 1.87 -9.48
N MET A 78 15.81 2.32 -8.23
CA MET A 78 16.74 2.03 -7.13
C MET A 78 16.36 0.72 -6.42
N PHE A 79 15.07 0.53 -6.13
CA PHE A 79 14.57 -0.67 -5.48
C PHE A 79 13.06 -0.84 -5.68
N ASP A 80 12.62 -2.08 -5.82
CA ASP A 80 11.22 -2.47 -5.82
C ASP A 80 11.08 -3.84 -5.19
N SER A 81 10.40 -3.92 -4.04
CA SER A 81 10.20 -5.19 -3.36
C SER A 81 9.27 -6.13 -4.14
N GLY A 82 8.48 -5.63 -5.09
CA GLY A 82 7.28 -6.29 -5.56
C GLY A 82 6.24 -6.47 -4.44
N LYS A 83 5.15 -7.18 -4.73
CA LYS A 83 4.10 -7.43 -3.73
C LYS A 83 4.54 -8.51 -2.73
N GLN A 84 4.81 -8.10 -1.51
CA GLN A 84 5.16 -8.99 -0.40
C GLN A 84 3.91 -9.36 0.40
N ARG A 85 3.60 -10.66 0.52
CA ARG A 85 2.47 -11.16 1.33
C ARG A 85 2.88 -11.24 2.81
N SER A 86 2.83 -10.11 3.50
CA SER A 86 3.18 -10.00 4.91
C SER A 86 2.30 -8.95 5.59
N SER A 87 2.12 -9.10 6.91
CA SER A 87 1.47 -8.10 7.77
C SER A 87 2.48 -7.14 8.42
N GLN A 88 3.79 -7.33 8.21
CA GLN A 88 4.84 -6.49 8.79
C GLN A 88 4.83 -5.06 8.26
N ASN A 89 5.11 -4.10 9.14
CA ASN A 89 5.22 -2.68 8.86
C ASN A 89 6.51 -2.05 9.45
N THR A 90 7.57 -2.85 9.48
CA THR A 90 8.90 -2.56 10.03
C THR A 90 9.94 -3.31 9.21
#